data_AF-A0A7S2LEQ4-F1
#
_entry.id   AF-A0A7S2LEQ4-F1
#
_cell.length_a   1.000
_cell.length_b   1.000
_cell.length_c   1.000
_cell.angle_alpha   90.00
_cell.angle_beta   90.00
_cell.angle_gamma   90.00
#
_symmetry.space_group_name_H-M   'P 1'
#
loop_
_entity.id
_entity.type
_entity.pdbx_description
1 polymer ?
#
loop_
_entity_poly.entity_id
_entity_poly.type
_entity_poly.pdbx_seq_one_letter_code
_entity_poly.pdbx_strand_id
1 'polypeptide(L)'
;MMLSQHKVIMKRPIIYDISRLLDARQLLSDYCQSDNLCVDGLRKRIDQFVQIQAIMDLSTSTGRLLLHHACMNERVTADIVRLLIDDFPGAAGGPDEKEFQPIPLHVACWNQNTTVEIVRLLIDAFPQSVRRQSVDGGMPLHYLCCGDCADSVNVLGLLLETYPEAVDHPTRAGMLPIHLACMGSKSAEFCQVLAEAYPVLDDESIGDADVMDRESTAYLESVFNFVRAHPGTLS
;
A
#
# COMPACT_ATOMS: atom_id res chain seq x y z
N MET A 1 -8.50 -22.70 69.25
CA MET A 1 -7.63 -22.54 68.06
C MET A 1 -8.41 -23.00 66.83
N MET A 2 -9.08 -22.08 66.15
CA MET A 2 -9.73 -22.33 64.86
C MET A 2 -8.80 -21.82 63.76
N LEU A 3 -8.31 -22.74 62.92
CA LEU A 3 -7.51 -22.41 61.74
C LEU A 3 -8.44 -21.91 60.62
N SER A 4 -8.23 -20.67 60.18
CA SER A 4 -8.95 -20.09 59.06
C SER A 4 -8.53 -20.77 57.74
N GLN A 5 -9.48 -21.36 57.03
CA GLN A 5 -9.28 -21.76 55.64
C GLN A 5 -9.27 -20.51 54.74
N HIS A 6 -8.08 -20.07 54.32
CA HIS A 6 -7.94 -19.15 53.21
C HIS A 6 -8.17 -19.92 51.91
N LYS A 7 -9.32 -19.67 51.27
CA LYS A 7 -9.60 -20.05 49.88
C LYS A 7 -8.50 -19.44 49.00
N VAL A 8 -7.62 -20.29 48.45
CA VAL A 8 -6.74 -19.92 47.35
C VAL A 8 -7.63 -19.64 46.14
N ILE A 9 -7.91 -18.36 45.89
CA ILE A 9 -8.54 -17.92 44.64
C ILE A 9 -7.46 -18.08 43.56
N MET A 10 -7.49 -19.20 42.85
CA MET A 10 -6.77 -19.38 41.60
C MET A 10 -7.26 -18.32 40.61
N LYS A 11 -6.48 -17.24 40.42
CA LYS A 11 -6.65 -16.32 39.29
C LYS A 11 -6.61 -17.16 38.02
N ARG A 12 -7.72 -17.19 37.27
CA ARG A 12 -7.75 -17.85 35.95
C ARG A 12 -6.65 -17.25 35.06
N PRO A 13 -5.96 -18.05 34.23
CA PRO A 13 -4.65 -17.68 33.71
C PRO A 13 -4.81 -16.76 32.50
N ILE A 14 -4.23 -15.57 32.57
CA ILE A 14 -4.13 -14.56 31.48
C ILE A 14 -3.61 -15.18 30.16
N ILE A 15 -2.87 -16.29 30.24
CA ILE A 15 -2.31 -17.02 29.11
C ILE A 15 -3.38 -17.63 28.18
N TYR A 16 -4.51 -18.11 28.72
CA TYR A 16 -5.58 -18.70 27.89
C TYR A 16 -6.30 -17.65 27.03
N ASP A 17 -6.36 -16.40 27.50
CA ASP A 17 -6.99 -15.32 26.78
C ASP A 17 -6.11 -14.80 25.63
N ILE A 18 -4.77 -14.84 25.78
CA ILE A 18 -3.83 -14.45 24.72
C ILE A 18 -3.88 -15.42 23.53
N SER A 19 -3.90 -16.74 23.76
CA SER A 19 -4.00 -17.72 22.67
C SER A 19 -5.26 -17.51 21.83
N ARG A 20 -6.41 -17.32 22.50
CA ARG A 20 -7.69 -17.06 21.81
C ARG A 20 -7.69 -15.76 21.02
N LEU A 21 -7.01 -14.72 21.53
CA LEU A 21 -6.84 -13.46 20.81
C LEU A 21 -5.99 -13.61 19.55
N LEU A 22 -4.90 -14.38 19.63
CA LEU A 22 -4.06 -14.68 18.47
C LEU A 22 -4.83 -15.50 17.43
N ASP A 23 -5.60 -16.50 17.87
CA ASP A 23 -6.46 -17.30 16.98
C ASP A 23 -7.51 -16.41 16.30
N ALA A 24 -8.16 -15.52 17.04
CA ALA A 24 -9.17 -14.61 16.49
C ALA A 24 -8.55 -13.59 15.52
N ARG A 25 -7.34 -13.09 15.80
CA ARG A 25 -6.56 -12.25 14.88
C ARG A 25 -6.25 -13.00 13.59
N GLN A 26 -5.81 -14.26 13.68
CA GLN A 26 -5.50 -15.08 12.51
C GLN A 26 -6.75 -15.32 11.68
N LEU A 27 -7.87 -15.70 12.29
CA LEU A 27 -9.13 -15.92 11.58
C LEU A 27 -9.65 -14.67 10.86
N LEU A 28 -9.47 -13.48 11.46
CA LEU A 28 -9.79 -12.21 10.80
C LEU A 28 -8.88 -11.94 9.61
N SER A 29 -7.59 -12.18 9.78
CA SER A 29 -6.58 -12.04 8.73
C SER A 29 -6.88 -12.97 7.55
N ASP A 30 -7.13 -14.25 7.83
CA ASP A 30 -7.49 -15.27 6.83
C ASP A 30 -8.77 -14.89 6.10
N TYR A 31 -9.76 -14.34 6.82
CA TYR A 31 -10.99 -13.87 6.20
C TYR A 31 -10.75 -12.70 5.22
N CYS A 32 -9.86 -11.75 5.57
CA CYS A 32 -9.46 -10.65 4.67
C CYS A 32 -8.73 -11.14 3.41
N GLN A 33 -8.12 -12.33 3.44
CA GLN A 33 -7.48 -12.94 2.27
C GLN A 33 -8.41 -13.86 1.48
N SER A 34 -9.61 -14.17 2.00
CA SER A 34 -10.50 -15.15 1.40
C SER A 34 -11.36 -14.59 0.26
N ASP A 35 -11.84 -15.48 -0.61
CA ASP A 35 -12.80 -15.18 -1.68
C ASP A 35 -14.21 -14.83 -1.17
N ASN A 36 -14.42 -14.86 0.15
CA ASN A 36 -15.68 -14.52 0.80
C ASN A 36 -15.65 -13.13 1.43
N LEU A 37 -14.59 -12.35 1.20
CA LEU A 37 -14.46 -11.00 1.76
C LEU A 37 -15.65 -10.12 1.31
N CYS A 38 -16.37 -9.60 2.29
CA CYS A 38 -17.43 -8.61 2.11
C CYS A 38 -17.60 -7.77 3.38
N VAL A 39 -18.19 -6.58 3.24
CA VAL A 39 -18.38 -5.61 4.34
C VAL A 39 -19.11 -6.25 5.53
N ASP A 40 -20.26 -6.90 5.29
CA ASP A 40 -21.08 -7.50 6.34
C ASP A 40 -20.36 -8.63 7.08
N GLY A 41 -19.67 -9.49 6.34
CA GLY A 41 -18.97 -10.62 6.93
C GLY A 41 -17.72 -10.19 7.71
N LEU A 42 -17.06 -9.11 7.27
CA LEU A 42 -15.94 -8.49 7.96
C LEU A 42 -16.42 -7.79 9.23
N ARG A 43 -17.48 -6.98 9.16
CA ARG A 43 -18.12 -6.31 10.31
C ARG A 43 -18.43 -7.31 11.43
N LYS A 44 -19.15 -8.38 11.10
CA LYS A 44 -19.52 -9.42 12.07
C LYS A 44 -18.32 -10.02 12.80
N ARG A 45 -17.19 -10.21 12.10
CA ARG A 45 -15.98 -10.78 12.70
C ARG A 45 -15.21 -9.76 13.52
N ILE A 46 -15.18 -8.49 13.09
CA ILE A 46 -14.58 -7.42 13.88
C ILE A 46 -15.37 -7.24 15.19
N ASP A 47 -16.70 -7.24 15.13
CA ASP A 47 -17.55 -7.14 16.33
C ASP A 47 -17.28 -8.29 17.31
N GLN A 48 -17.11 -9.52 16.80
CA GLN A 48 -16.74 -10.69 17.62
C GLN A 48 -15.33 -10.54 18.21
N PHE A 49 -14.39 -9.99 17.45
CA PHE A 49 -13.02 -9.77 17.91
C PHE A 49 -12.94 -8.69 19.00
N VAL A 50 -13.62 -7.55 18.82
CA VAL A 50 -13.65 -6.45 19.79
C VAL A 50 -14.22 -6.91 21.14
N GLN A 51 -15.20 -7.81 21.14
CA GLN A 51 -15.71 -8.42 22.38
C GLN A 51 -14.64 -9.21 23.15
N ILE A 52 -13.64 -9.76 22.47
CA ILE A 52 -12.51 -10.51 23.06
C ILE A 52 -11.38 -9.53 23.45
N GLN A 53 -11.28 -8.37 22.78
CA GLN A 53 -10.14 -7.45 22.80
C GLN A 53 -9.99 -6.55 24.04
N ALA A 54 -10.86 -6.63 25.06
CA ALA A 54 -10.82 -5.74 26.24
C ALA A 54 -9.54 -5.80 27.11
N ILE A 55 -8.46 -6.48 26.66
CA ILE A 55 -7.31 -6.88 27.48
C ILE A 55 -5.94 -6.44 26.90
N MET A 56 -5.81 -5.96 25.64
CA MET A 56 -4.49 -5.53 25.12
C MET A 56 -4.54 -4.58 23.92
N ASP A 57 -3.60 -3.63 23.85
CA ASP A 57 -3.35 -2.74 22.71
C ASP A 57 -2.65 -3.46 21.53
N LEU A 58 -3.26 -4.56 21.07
CA LEU A 58 -2.91 -5.29 19.83
C LEU A 58 -3.61 -4.69 18.60
N SER A 59 -4.30 -3.56 18.78
CA SER A 59 -5.19 -2.93 17.81
C SER A 59 -4.45 -2.49 16.56
N THR A 60 -3.26 -1.91 16.74
CA THR A 60 -2.54 -1.24 15.66
C THR A 60 -1.85 -2.25 14.73
N SER A 61 -1.16 -3.26 15.27
CA SER A 61 -0.52 -4.31 14.45
C SER A 61 -1.55 -5.21 13.77
N THR A 62 -2.66 -5.50 14.43
CA THR A 62 -3.79 -6.22 13.83
C THR A 62 -4.39 -5.39 12.69
N GLY A 63 -4.75 -4.12 12.94
CA GLY A 63 -5.34 -3.25 11.92
C GLY A 63 -4.47 -3.10 10.67
N ARG A 64 -3.15 -2.89 10.85
CA ARG A 64 -2.18 -2.83 9.73
C ARG A 64 -2.23 -4.07 8.86
N LEU A 65 -2.20 -5.24 9.49
CA LEU A 65 -2.25 -6.54 8.80
C LEU A 65 -3.57 -6.72 8.05
N LEU A 66 -4.71 -6.42 8.70
CA LEU A 66 -6.03 -6.56 8.08
C LEU A 66 -6.21 -5.63 6.88
N LEU A 67 -5.83 -4.35 7.03
CA LEU A 67 -5.93 -3.38 5.94
C LEU A 67 -5.01 -3.76 4.78
N HIS A 68 -3.80 -4.22 5.07
CA HIS A 68 -2.87 -4.72 4.06
C HIS A 68 -3.47 -5.90 3.27
N HIS A 69 -4.01 -6.91 3.96
CA HIS A 69 -4.62 -8.07 3.30
C HIS A 69 -5.88 -7.72 2.52
N ALA A 70 -6.73 -6.85 3.06
CA ALA A 70 -7.89 -6.37 2.34
C ALA A 70 -7.49 -5.63 1.04
N CYS A 71 -6.49 -4.75 1.09
CA CYS A 71 -5.99 -4.05 -0.10
C CYS A 71 -5.34 -4.98 -1.15
N MET A 72 -4.88 -6.17 -0.74
CA MET A 72 -4.38 -7.21 -1.66
C MET A 72 -5.48 -8.13 -2.20
N ASN A 73 -6.68 -8.10 -1.64
CA ASN A 73 -7.77 -9.00 -2.01
C ASN A 73 -8.46 -8.54 -3.30
N GLU A 74 -8.86 -9.49 -4.16
CA GLU A 74 -9.58 -9.18 -5.40
C GLU A 74 -10.98 -8.61 -5.16
N ARG A 75 -11.58 -8.86 -4.00
CA ARG A 75 -12.92 -8.38 -3.60
C ARG A 75 -12.86 -7.08 -2.81
N VAL A 76 -11.73 -6.40 -2.77
CA VAL A 76 -11.58 -5.13 -2.06
C VAL A 76 -12.59 -4.11 -2.58
N THR A 77 -13.18 -3.35 -1.67
CA THR A 77 -14.06 -2.22 -2.00
C THR A 77 -13.70 -1.02 -1.13
N ALA A 78 -14.08 0.18 -1.56
CA ALA A 78 -13.94 1.39 -0.77
C ALA A 78 -14.62 1.25 0.60
N ASP A 79 -15.78 0.59 0.68
CA ASP A 79 -16.48 0.33 1.93
C ASP A 79 -15.67 -0.56 2.87
N ILE A 80 -15.04 -1.64 2.38
CA ILE A 80 -14.17 -2.50 3.21
C ILE A 80 -12.98 -1.71 3.76
N VAL A 81 -12.36 -0.88 2.92
CA VAL A 81 -11.20 -0.06 3.30
C VAL A 81 -11.59 0.98 4.34
N ARG A 82 -12.70 1.71 4.10
CA ARG A 82 -13.29 2.68 5.03
C ARG A 82 -13.58 2.04 6.38
N LEU A 83 -14.21 0.86 6.35
CA LEU A 83 -14.53 0.08 7.53
C LEU A 83 -13.30 -0.23 8.40
N LEU A 84 -12.20 -0.63 7.77
CA LEU A 84 -10.96 -0.96 8.48
C LEU A 84 -10.23 0.29 8.98
N ILE A 85 -10.27 1.39 8.24
CA ILE A 85 -9.69 2.68 8.67
C ILE A 85 -10.43 3.22 9.89
N ASP A 86 -11.77 3.16 9.89
CA ASP A 86 -12.62 3.67 10.96
C ASP A 86 -12.43 2.88 12.26
N ASP A 87 -12.36 1.54 12.16
CA ASP A 87 -12.20 0.67 13.33
C ASP A 87 -10.76 0.54 13.82
N PHE A 88 -9.78 0.75 12.94
CA PHE A 88 -8.35 0.66 13.27
C PHE A 88 -7.58 1.91 12.81
N PRO A 89 -7.75 3.06 13.51
CA PRO A 89 -7.00 4.27 13.20
C PRO A 89 -5.48 4.03 13.22
N GLY A 90 -4.79 4.45 12.16
CA GLY A 90 -3.35 4.26 12.01
C GLY A 90 -2.93 2.97 11.30
N ALA A 91 -3.88 2.12 10.89
CA ALA A 91 -3.62 0.96 10.04
C ALA A 91 -2.96 1.33 8.69
N ALA A 92 -3.34 2.48 8.12
CA ALA A 92 -2.90 2.93 6.79
C ALA A 92 -1.39 3.22 6.66
N GLY A 93 -0.69 3.48 7.77
CA GLY A 93 0.72 3.87 7.76
C GLY A 93 1.71 2.78 8.15
N GLY A 94 1.24 1.61 8.57
CA GLY A 94 2.13 0.53 9.01
C GLY A 94 2.50 -0.41 7.87
N PRO A 95 3.79 -0.75 7.72
CA PRO A 95 4.19 -1.74 6.74
C PRO A 95 3.74 -3.14 7.14
N ASP A 96 3.57 -4.02 6.15
CA ASP A 96 3.57 -5.46 6.39
C ASP A 96 4.93 -5.93 6.94
N GLU A 97 4.96 -7.03 7.69
CA GLU A 97 6.17 -7.63 8.24
C GLU A 97 6.94 -8.48 7.20
N LYS A 98 6.50 -8.45 5.93
CA LYS A 98 7.14 -9.14 4.80
C LYS A 98 8.42 -8.45 4.31
N GLU A 99 9.13 -9.17 3.44
CA GLU A 99 10.45 -8.83 2.89
C GLU A 99 10.59 -7.37 2.43
N PHE A 100 9.62 -6.85 1.67
CA PHE A 100 9.68 -5.49 1.12
C PHE A 100 9.08 -4.41 2.02
N GLN A 101 8.45 -4.79 3.14
CA GLN A 101 7.72 -3.90 4.06
C GLN A 101 6.78 -2.90 3.36
N PRO A 102 5.95 -3.31 2.39
CA PRO A 102 5.00 -2.42 1.74
C PRO A 102 3.89 -1.99 2.72
N ILE A 103 3.59 -0.69 2.77
CA ILE A 103 2.37 -0.16 3.41
C ILE A 103 1.12 -0.43 2.53
N PRO A 104 -0.12 -0.36 3.07
CA PRO A 104 -1.36 -0.60 2.33
C PRO A 104 -1.48 0.12 0.98
N LEU A 105 -0.98 1.36 0.88
CA LEU A 105 -1.04 2.11 -0.38
C LEU A 105 -0.21 1.47 -1.51
N HIS A 106 0.97 0.91 -1.22
CA HIS A 106 1.78 0.21 -2.24
C HIS A 106 1.01 -0.96 -2.84
N VAL A 107 0.38 -1.76 -1.98
CA VAL A 107 -0.32 -2.97 -2.41
C VAL A 107 -1.63 -2.66 -3.11
N ALA A 108 -2.33 -1.60 -2.68
CA ALA A 108 -3.48 -1.09 -3.43
C ALA A 108 -3.05 -0.65 -4.83
N CYS A 109 -1.96 0.09 -4.99
CA CYS A 109 -1.46 0.50 -6.30
C CYS A 109 -1.08 -0.69 -7.21
N TRP A 110 -0.70 -1.83 -6.64
CA TRP A 110 -0.41 -3.05 -7.40
C TRP A 110 -1.67 -3.83 -7.82
N ASN A 111 -2.73 -3.80 -7.01
CA ASN A 111 -3.91 -4.64 -7.16
C ASN A 111 -4.81 -4.18 -8.32
N GLN A 112 -5.23 -5.13 -9.16
CA GLN A 112 -6.13 -4.92 -10.30
C GLN A 112 -7.48 -4.31 -9.91
N ASN A 113 -8.01 -4.66 -8.74
CA ASN A 113 -9.36 -4.29 -8.30
C ASN A 113 -9.39 -2.97 -7.52
N THR A 114 -8.24 -2.30 -7.40
CA THR A 114 -8.17 -0.99 -6.76
C THR A 114 -8.82 0.09 -7.62
N THR A 115 -9.55 0.98 -6.95
CA THR A 115 -10.16 2.17 -7.54
C THR A 115 -9.49 3.43 -7.02
N VAL A 116 -9.66 4.55 -7.74
CA VAL A 116 -9.21 5.87 -7.25
C VAL A 116 -9.80 6.25 -5.89
N GLU A 117 -11.01 5.79 -5.56
CA GLU A 117 -11.62 6.02 -4.25
C GLU A 117 -10.87 5.28 -3.13
N ILE A 118 -10.48 4.01 -3.35
CA ILE A 118 -9.67 3.25 -2.38
C ILE A 118 -8.35 3.97 -2.11
N VAL A 119 -7.68 4.41 -3.17
CA VAL A 119 -6.42 5.16 -3.07
C VAL A 119 -6.62 6.45 -2.28
N ARG A 120 -7.69 7.20 -2.58
CA ARG A 120 -8.02 8.44 -1.85
C ARG A 120 -8.24 8.20 -0.36
N LEU A 121 -9.00 7.16 0.00
CA LEU A 121 -9.21 6.79 1.42
C LEU A 121 -7.89 6.50 2.15
N LEU A 122 -6.97 5.78 1.50
CA LEU A 122 -5.66 5.46 2.08
C LEU A 122 -4.77 6.71 2.24
N ILE A 123 -4.80 7.62 1.27
CA ILE A 123 -4.08 8.90 1.33
C ILE A 123 -4.69 9.78 2.44
N ASP A 124 -6.00 9.91 2.51
CA ASP A 124 -6.69 10.71 3.53
C ASP A 124 -6.39 10.18 4.94
N ALA A 125 -6.36 8.86 5.12
CA ALA A 125 -6.04 8.22 6.40
C ALA A 125 -4.56 8.35 6.78
N PHE A 126 -3.65 8.42 5.80
CA PHE A 126 -2.24 8.63 6.03
C PHE A 126 -1.58 9.43 4.89
N PRO A 127 -1.59 10.77 4.92
CA PRO A 127 -1.16 11.60 3.78
C PRO A 127 0.29 11.41 3.36
N GLN A 128 1.17 11.03 4.30
CA GLN A 128 2.58 10.76 4.02
C GLN A 128 2.81 9.45 3.25
N SER A 129 1.77 8.61 3.08
CA SER A 129 1.84 7.33 2.38
C SER A 129 2.38 7.44 0.95
N VAL A 130 2.01 8.49 0.21
CA VAL A 130 2.44 8.70 -1.19
C VAL A 130 3.95 8.86 -1.35
N ARG A 131 4.66 9.26 -0.27
CA ARG A 131 6.11 9.47 -0.24
C ARG A 131 6.87 8.32 0.41
N ARG A 132 6.15 7.35 1.00
CA ARG A 132 6.79 6.22 1.69
C ARG A 132 7.47 5.34 0.67
N GLN A 133 8.68 4.91 1.02
CA GLN A 133 9.42 3.92 0.27
C GLN A 133 9.33 2.57 0.97
N SER A 134 9.14 1.50 0.20
CA SER A 134 9.41 0.12 0.62
C SER A 134 10.92 -0.16 0.71
N VAL A 135 11.29 -1.37 1.13
CA VAL A 135 12.70 -1.78 1.32
C VAL A 135 13.51 -1.74 0.02
N ASP A 136 12.89 -1.92 -1.14
CA ASP A 136 13.53 -1.77 -2.46
C ASP A 136 13.63 -0.30 -2.92
N GLY A 137 13.18 0.67 -2.10
CA GLY A 137 13.13 2.09 -2.45
C GLY A 137 11.92 2.47 -3.31
N GLY A 138 11.03 1.53 -3.63
CA GLY A 138 9.83 1.79 -4.41
C GLY A 138 8.82 2.64 -3.64
N MET A 139 8.28 3.67 -4.29
CA MET A 139 7.12 4.43 -3.81
C MET A 139 5.81 3.85 -4.38
N PRO A 140 4.61 4.21 -3.87
CA PRO A 140 3.35 3.72 -4.43
C PRO A 140 3.20 3.91 -5.95
N LEU A 141 3.75 4.99 -6.50
CA LEU A 141 3.77 5.22 -7.95
C LEU A 141 4.53 4.11 -8.71
N HIS A 142 5.63 3.58 -8.16
CA HIS A 142 6.36 2.47 -8.76
C HIS A 142 5.54 1.19 -8.78
N TYR A 143 4.83 0.91 -7.69
CA TYR A 143 3.93 -0.23 -7.59
C TYR A 143 2.76 -0.09 -8.56
N LEU A 144 2.22 1.12 -8.75
CA LEU A 144 1.23 1.39 -9.78
C LEU A 144 1.76 1.10 -11.18
N CYS A 145 3.01 1.46 -11.47
CA CYS A 145 3.65 1.23 -12.76
C CYS A 145 3.87 -0.26 -13.08
N CYS A 146 4.01 -1.12 -12.07
CA CYS A 146 4.21 -2.56 -12.25
C CYS A 146 2.94 -3.41 -12.09
N GLY A 147 1.92 -2.91 -11.36
CA GLY A 147 0.70 -3.67 -11.11
C GLY A 147 -0.33 -3.59 -12.23
N ASP A 148 -1.46 -4.28 -12.08
CA ASP A 148 -2.51 -4.36 -13.10
C ASP A 148 -3.78 -3.56 -12.74
N CYS A 149 -3.64 -2.51 -11.94
CA CYS A 149 -4.75 -1.64 -11.52
C CYS A 149 -5.61 -1.19 -12.72
N ALA A 150 -6.87 -1.61 -12.75
CA ALA A 150 -7.78 -1.33 -13.85
C ALA A 150 -8.06 0.18 -13.99
N ASP A 151 -8.06 0.91 -12.88
CA ASP A 151 -8.27 2.37 -12.80
C ASP A 151 -6.94 3.16 -12.81
N SER A 152 -5.88 2.56 -13.35
CA SER A 152 -4.50 3.05 -13.17
C SER A 152 -4.25 4.48 -13.66
N VAL A 153 -4.90 4.97 -14.72
CA VAL A 153 -4.72 6.35 -15.20
C VAL A 153 -5.29 7.37 -14.20
N ASN A 154 -6.47 7.10 -13.62
CA ASN A 154 -7.07 7.98 -12.61
C ASN A 154 -6.28 7.93 -11.29
N VAL A 155 -5.79 6.74 -10.91
CA VAL A 155 -4.91 6.58 -9.75
C VAL A 155 -3.58 7.31 -9.97
N LEU A 156 -3.01 7.23 -11.18
CA LEU A 156 -1.81 7.97 -11.56
C LEU A 156 -2.02 9.47 -11.39
N GLY A 157 -3.11 10.02 -11.96
CA GLY A 157 -3.47 11.43 -11.80
C GLY A 157 -3.52 11.85 -10.32
N LEU A 158 -4.22 11.08 -9.48
CA LEU A 158 -4.30 11.37 -8.05
C LEU A 158 -2.93 11.34 -7.35
N LEU A 159 -2.07 10.37 -7.66
CA LEU A 159 -0.74 10.29 -7.07
C LEU A 159 0.14 11.47 -7.50
N LEU A 160 0.08 11.87 -8.76
CA LEU A 160 0.84 13.01 -9.29
C LEU A 160 0.33 14.35 -8.76
N GLU A 161 -0.99 14.52 -8.59
CA GLU A 161 -1.57 15.69 -7.94
C GLU A 161 -1.10 15.82 -6.47
N THR A 162 -0.93 14.69 -5.79
CA THR A 162 -0.56 14.67 -4.37
C THR A 162 0.95 14.79 -4.15
N TYR A 163 1.76 14.19 -5.03
CA TYR A 163 3.21 14.21 -4.93
C TYR A 163 3.88 14.09 -6.33
N PRO A 164 3.99 15.21 -7.07
CA PRO A 164 4.49 15.21 -8.44
C PRO A 164 5.96 14.80 -8.54
N GLU A 165 6.78 15.07 -7.53
CA GLU A 165 8.21 14.73 -7.52
C GLU A 165 8.47 13.20 -7.51
N ALA A 166 7.45 12.39 -7.29
CA ALA A 166 7.56 10.93 -7.37
C ALA A 166 8.03 10.43 -8.75
N VAL A 167 7.78 11.18 -9.83
CA VAL A 167 8.13 10.79 -11.21
C VAL A 167 9.63 10.67 -11.47
N ASP A 168 10.44 11.38 -10.68
CA ASP A 168 11.89 11.45 -10.80
C ASP A 168 12.59 10.74 -9.63
N HIS A 169 11.84 10.04 -8.78
CA HIS A 169 12.43 9.30 -7.67
C HIS A 169 12.82 7.90 -8.11
N PRO A 170 14.11 7.50 -8.09
CA PRO A 170 14.51 6.15 -8.44
C PRO A 170 14.25 5.16 -7.31
N THR A 171 14.04 3.88 -7.65
CA THR A 171 14.20 2.76 -6.70
C THR A 171 15.67 2.56 -6.33
N ARG A 172 15.97 1.66 -5.40
CA ARG A 172 17.36 1.27 -5.08
C ARG A 172 18.10 0.62 -6.25
N ALA A 173 17.37 0.12 -7.25
CA ALA A 173 17.95 -0.40 -8.47
C ALA A 173 18.19 0.69 -9.54
N GLY A 174 17.95 1.98 -9.22
CA GLY A 174 18.07 3.09 -10.17
C GLY A 174 16.90 3.20 -11.15
N MET A 175 15.79 2.51 -10.90
CA MET A 175 14.64 2.50 -11.83
C MET A 175 13.68 3.63 -11.50
N LEU A 176 13.45 4.55 -12.43
CA LEU A 176 12.35 5.52 -12.38
C LEU A 176 10.99 4.85 -12.65
N PRO A 177 9.87 5.48 -12.24
CA PRO A 177 8.53 5.00 -12.56
C PRO A 177 8.30 4.73 -14.06
N ILE A 178 8.82 5.57 -14.95
CA ILE A 178 8.64 5.40 -16.40
C ILE A 178 9.31 4.13 -16.92
N HIS A 179 10.47 3.75 -16.38
CA HIS A 179 11.13 2.49 -16.76
C HIS A 179 10.24 1.30 -16.40
N LEU A 180 9.66 1.34 -15.20
CA LEU A 180 8.76 0.29 -14.73
C LEU A 180 7.46 0.26 -15.53
N ALA A 181 6.89 1.40 -15.90
CA ALA A 181 5.67 1.47 -16.71
C ALA A 181 5.88 0.86 -18.10
N CYS A 182 7.02 1.15 -18.73
CA CYS A 182 7.40 0.56 -20.03
C CYS A 182 7.62 -0.96 -19.93
N MET A 183 8.13 -1.46 -18.81
CA MET A 183 8.30 -2.90 -18.57
C MET A 183 6.99 -3.60 -18.18
N GLY A 184 6.10 -2.89 -17.47
CA GLY A 184 4.86 -3.39 -16.89
C GLY A 184 3.66 -3.45 -17.83
N SER A 185 3.89 -3.35 -19.14
CA SER A 185 2.83 -3.38 -20.17
C SER A 185 1.71 -2.35 -19.94
N LYS A 186 2.07 -1.16 -19.44
CA LYS A 186 1.10 -0.08 -19.21
C LYS A 186 0.55 0.47 -20.52
N SER A 187 -0.68 0.98 -20.46
CA SER A 187 -1.31 1.61 -21.61
C SER A 187 -0.48 2.80 -22.09
N ALA A 188 -0.54 3.08 -23.39
CA ALA A 188 0.16 4.23 -23.94
C ALA A 188 -0.30 5.55 -23.30
N GLU A 189 -1.58 5.66 -22.96
CA GLU A 189 -2.14 6.80 -22.20
C GLU A 189 -1.46 6.96 -20.83
N PHE A 190 -1.30 5.88 -20.08
CA PHE A 190 -0.62 5.91 -18.78
C PHE A 190 0.83 6.42 -18.93
N CYS A 191 1.56 5.86 -19.89
CA CYS A 191 2.94 6.26 -20.16
C CYS A 191 3.03 7.71 -20.63
N GLN A 192 2.07 8.19 -21.43
CA GLN A 192 2.01 9.58 -21.86
C GLN A 192 1.80 10.54 -20.69
N VAL A 193 0.82 10.29 -19.83
CA VAL A 193 0.56 11.11 -18.62
C VAL A 193 1.81 11.16 -17.75
N LEU A 194 2.47 10.02 -17.54
CA LEU A 194 3.69 9.94 -16.75
C LEU A 194 4.86 10.70 -17.39
N ALA A 195 5.00 10.66 -18.72
CA ALA A 195 6.03 11.37 -19.47
C ALA A 195 5.81 12.89 -19.53
N GLU A 196 4.55 13.34 -19.52
CA GLU A 196 4.19 14.76 -19.45
C GLU A 196 4.43 15.35 -18.06
N ALA A 197 4.29 14.53 -17.01
CA ALA A 197 4.58 14.94 -15.64
C ALA A 197 6.08 15.03 -15.32
N TYR A 198 6.96 14.44 -16.14
CA TYR A 198 8.41 14.52 -15.94
C TYR A 198 8.90 15.95 -16.17
N PRO A 199 9.56 16.59 -15.19
CA PRO A 199 10.10 17.93 -15.36
C PRO A 199 11.13 17.92 -16.50
N VAL A 200 10.98 18.85 -17.44
CA VAL A 200 12.04 19.08 -18.44
C VAL A 200 13.27 19.54 -17.66
N LEU A 201 14.36 18.79 -17.76
CA LEU A 201 15.63 19.20 -17.19
C LEU A 201 16.07 20.47 -17.94
N ASP A 202 16.12 21.59 -17.24
CA ASP A 202 16.71 22.80 -17.80
C ASP A 202 18.23 22.58 -17.92
N ASP A 203 18.80 22.94 -19.06
CA ASP A 203 20.18 22.70 -19.53
C ASP A 203 21.26 23.11 -18.49
N GLU A 204 20.94 24.01 -17.56
CA GLU A 204 21.84 24.47 -16.49
C GLU A 204 22.10 23.42 -15.39
N SER A 205 21.22 22.41 -15.25
CA SER A 205 21.29 21.36 -14.21
C SER A 205 22.29 20.24 -14.56
N ILE A 206 22.67 20.14 -15.85
CA ILE A 206 23.49 19.03 -16.40
C ILE A 206 24.98 19.24 -16.09
N GLY A 207 25.37 20.45 -15.68
CA GLY A 207 26.77 20.83 -15.43
C GLY A 207 27.45 20.05 -14.30
N ASP A 208 26.69 19.63 -13.28
CA ASP A 208 27.20 18.98 -12.07
C ASP A 208 26.98 17.45 -12.02
N ALA A 209 26.36 16.88 -13.06
CA ALA A 209 26.07 15.45 -13.16
C ALA A 209 27.33 14.62 -13.50
N ASP A 210 27.67 13.66 -12.63
CA ASP A 210 28.74 12.68 -12.83
C ASP A 210 28.58 11.94 -14.18
N VAL A 211 29.68 11.51 -14.80
CA VAL A 211 29.69 10.89 -16.15
C VAL A 211 28.74 9.67 -16.27
N MET A 212 28.42 9.00 -15.17
CA MET A 212 27.48 7.87 -15.11
C MET A 212 26.00 8.30 -15.17
N ASP A 213 25.70 9.53 -14.77
CA ASP A 213 24.37 10.13 -14.85
C ASP A 213 24.05 10.55 -16.29
N ARG A 214 25.06 10.96 -17.07
CA ARG A 214 24.88 11.40 -18.47
C ARG A 214 24.36 10.33 -19.43
N GLU A 215 24.79 9.07 -19.26
CA GLU A 215 24.26 7.96 -20.06
C GLU A 215 22.83 7.58 -19.62
N SER A 216 22.55 7.69 -18.33
CA SER A 216 21.23 7.41 -17.75
C SER A 216 20.21 8.48 -18.14
N THR A 217 20.58 9.77 -18.10
CA THR A 217 19.75 10.89 -18.57
C THR A 217 19.55 10.85 -20.08
N ALA A 218 20.56 10.52 -20.89
CA ALA A 218 20.40 10.39 -22.34
C ALA A 218 19.48 9.21 -22.72
N TYR A 219 19.56 8.09 -21.99
CA TYR A 219 18.64 6.97 -22.16
C TYR A 219 17.21 7.35 -21.73
N LEU A 220 17.06 8.05 -20.61
CA LEU A 220 15.78 8.55 -20.12
C LEU A 220 15.13 9.53 -21.08
N GLU A 221 15.86 10.52 -21.57
CA GLU A 221 15.40 11.45 -22.60
C GLU A 221 15.02 10.72 -23.87
N SER A 222 15.78 9.70 -24.27
CA SER A 222 15.44 8.85 -25.43
C SER A 222 14.11 8.11 -25.21
N VAL A 223 13.88 7.53 -24.03
CA VAL A 223 12.62 6.86 -23.68
C VAL A 223 11.46 7.87 -23.63
N PHE A 224 11.64 9.03 -22.99
CA PHE A 224 10.61 10.07 -22.94
C PHE A 224 10.28 10.63 -24.32
N ASN A 225 11.30 10.92 -25.13
CA ASN A 225 11.13 11.39 -26.50
C ASN A 225 10.46 10.31 -27.36
N PHE A 226 10.79 9.03 -27.17
CA PHE A 226 10.16 7.92 -27.87
C PHE A 226 8.66 7.81 -27.51
N VAL A 227 8.33 7.84 -26.21
CA VAL A 227 6.93 7.79 -25.72
C VAL A 227 6.13 8.99 -26.24
N ARG A 228 6.70 10.20 -26.18
CA ARG A 228 6.06 11.42 -26.72
C ARG A 228 5.89 11.38 -28.24
N ALA A 229 6.85 10.81 -28.97
CA ALA A 229 6.80 10.75 -30.43
C ALA A 229 5.89 9.65 -30.97
N HIS A 230 5.60 8.59 -30.20
CA HIS A 230 4.83 7.43 -30.66
C HIS A 230 3.76 6.99 -29.64
N PRO A 231 2.70 7.80 -29.43
CA PRO A 231 1.64 7.49 -28.46
C PRO A 231 0.81 6.24 -28.80
N GLY A 232 1.07 5.54 -29.91
CA GLY A 232 0.31 4.37 -30.37
C GLY A 232 1.09 3.05 -30.48
N THR A 233 2.38 3.00 -30.15
CA THR A 233 3.24 1.81 -30.39
C THR A 233 3.51 0.94 -29.17
N LEU A 234 2.94 1.25 -28.00
CA LEU A 234 3.16 0.49 -26.76
C LEU A 234 2.13 -0.64 -26.52
N SER A 235 1.46 -1.14 -27.59
CA SER A 235 0.47 -2.22 -27.51
C SER A 235 1.07 -3.62 -27.57
#